data_AF-A0A368VMH9-F1
#
_entry.id   AF-A0A368VMH9-F1
#
_cell.length_a   1.000
_cell.length_b   1.000
_cell.length_c   1.000
_cell.angle_alpha   90.00
_cell.angle_beta   90.00
_cell.angle_gamma   90.00
#
_symmetry.space_group_name_H-M   'P 1'
#
loop_
_entity.id
_entity.type
_entity.pdbx_description
1 polymer ?
#
loop_
_entity_poly.entity_id
_entity_poly.type
_entity_poly.pdbx_seq_one_letter_code
_entity_poly.pdbx_strand_id
1 'polypeptide(L)'
;MVDEFEFFRKVRAYYCNVPFLVRFTYRLSHRIDKAATARGSFSCRVNPHTQIVEYVLELQSDPISRPYSEHNSFLFSSAYEEIPPQTIEINHFPIQALRYPLPIEYDWQSFIMSGAEDAINVQTIQQLFKKWRLKGAGGELVDGKLKIEQVLLQWHL
;
A
#
# COMPACT_ATOMS: atom_id res chain seq x y z
N MET A 1 -31.92 -12.42 -5.87
CA MET A 1 -31.47 -12.06 -7.23
C MET A 1 -31.21 -10.57 -7.23
N VAL A 2 -29.99 -10.12 -7.52
CA VAL A 2 -29.63 -8.70 -7.54
C VAL A 2 -29.55 -8.27 -9.00
N ASP A 3 -30.24 -7.18 -9.35
CA ASP A 3 -30.13 -6.60 -10.69
C ASP A 3 -28.74 -6.00 -10.90
N GLU A 4 -28.20 -6.08 -12.11
CA GLU A 4 -26.87 -5.53 -12.45
C GLU A 4 -26.72 -4.06 -12.05
N PHE A 5 -27.77 -3.27 -12.29
CA PHE A 5 -27.80 -1.86 -11.87
C PHE A 5 -27.66 -1.69 -10.35
N GLU A 6 -28.33 -2.54 -9.56
CA GLU A 6 -28.18 -2.53 -8.11
C GLU A 6 -26.78 -2.91 -7.67
N PHE A 7 -26.18 -3.93 -8.29
CA PHE A 7 -24.80 -4.33 -8.04
C PHE A 7 -23.84 -3.17 -8.30
N PHE A 8 -23.92 -2.51 -9.45
CA PHE A 8 -23.06 -1.36 -9.77
C PHE A 8 -23.22 -0.21 -8.77
N ARG A 9 -24.47 0.12 -8.44
CA ARG A 9 -24.79 1.18 -7.47
C ARG A 9 -24.21 0.86 -6.10
N LYS A 10 -24.38 -0.37 -5.63
CA LYS A 10 -23.90 -0.80 -4.30
C LYS A 10 -22.37 -0.87 -4.27
N VAL A 11 -21.72 -1.46 -5.28
CA VAL A 11 -20.25 -1.52 -5.30
C VAL A 11 -19.63 -0.13 -5.28
N ARG A 12 -20.15 0.79 -6.09
CA ARG A 12 -19.67 2.18 -6.13
C ARG A 12 -19.95 2.96 -4.84
N ALA A 13 -21.03 2.63 -4.14
CA ALA A 13 -21.38 3.31 -2.88
C ALA A 13 -20.55 2.79 -1.69
N TYR A 14 -20.39 1.47 -1.57
CA TYR A 14 -19.77 0.85 -0.39
C TYR A 14 -18.26 0.63 -0.52
N TYR A 15 -17.75 0.43 -1.73
CA TYR A 15 -16.33 0.13 -1.96
C TYR A 15 -15.60 1.27 -2.66
N CYS A 16 -15.93 2.51 -2.29
CA CYS A 16 -15.25 3.72 -2.72
C CYS A 16 -14.44 4.27 -1.55
N ASN A 17 -13.11 4.33 -1.70
CA ASN A 17 -12.17 4.82 -0.69
C ASN A 17 -12.18 4.03 0.62
N VAL A 18 -12.23 2.70 0.54
CA VAL A 18 -12.17 1.83 1.73
C VAL A 18 -10.76 1.91 2.33
N PRO A 19 -10.64 2.33 3.60
CA PRO A 19 -9.33 2.55 4.21
C PRO A 19 -8.64 1.23 4.57
N PHE A 20 -7.32 1.24 4.50
CA PHE A 20 -6.48 0.17 5.03
C PHE A 20 -5.19 0.74 5.62
N LEU A 21 -4.60 0.01 6.56
CA LEU A 21 -3.36 0.38 7.23
C LEU A 21 -2.28 -0.65 6.91
N VAL A 22 -1.09 -0.16 6.57
CA VAL A 22 0.11 -0.98 6.39
C VAL A 22 1.07 -0.64 7.50
N ARG A 23 1.53 -1.65 8.24
CA ARG A 23 2.63 -1.53 9.20
C ARG A 23 3.88 -2.11 8.57
N PHE A 24 4.95 -1.35 8.61
CA PHE A 24 6.22 -1.78 8.03
C PHE A 24 7.39 -1.30 8.87
N THR A 25 8.52 -1.99 8.72
CA THR A 25 9.80 -1.58 9.27
C THR A 25 10.72 -1.12 8.16
N TYR A 26 11.58 -0.15 8.49
CA TYR A 26 12.63 0.30 7.60
C TYR A 26 13.99 0.31 8.29
N ARG A 27 15.02 -0.08 7.54
CA ARG A 27 16.41 -0.09 7.98
C ARG A 27 17.29 0.66 7.00
N LEU A 28 18.04 1.64 7.51
CA LEU A 28 18.97 2.47 6.75
C LEU A 28 20.39 2.17 7.25
N SER A 29 21.26 1.68 6.35
CA SER A 29 22.70 1.47 6.60
C SER A 29 23.04 0.73 7.91
N HIS A 30 22.57 -0.52 8.04
CA HIS A 30 22.93 -1.48 9.11
C HIS A 30 22.49 -1.15 10.56
N ARG A 31 21.66 -0.13 10.79
CA ARG A 31 21.10 0.17 12.13
C ARG A 31 19.87 -0.70 12.50
N ILE A 32 19.30 -0.39 13.67
CA ILE A 32 18.06 -0.93 14.24
C ILE A 32 16.89 -0.69 13.29
N ASP A 33 15.95 -1.64 13.23
CA ASP A 33 14.70 -1.51 12.49
C ASP A 33 13.81 -0.45 13.14
N LYS A 34 13.36 0.53 12.35
CA LYS A 34 12.37 1.52 12.79
C LYS A 34 11.00 1.13 12.24
N ALA A 35 9.97 1.20 13.08
CA ALA A 35 8.59 1.00 12.65
C ALA A 35 8.01 2.30 12.07
N ALA A 36 7.22 2.16 11.01
CA ALA A 36 6.42 3.22 10.41
C ALA A 36 5.09 2.65 9.93
N THR A 37 4.13 3.54 9.68
CA THR A 37 2.85 3.15 9.10
C THR A 37 2.63 3.81 7.75
N ALA A 38 1.81 3.19 6.92
CA ALA A 38 1.26 3.82 5.73
C ALA A 38 -0.24 3.66 5.73
N ARG A 39 -0.92 4.76 5.41
CA ARG A 39 -2.37 4.82 5.28
C ARG A 39 -2.67 4.69 3.80
N GLY A 40 -3.55 3.77 3.46
CA GLY A 40 -4.03 3.62 2.11
C GLY A 40 -5.53 3.59 2.04
N SER A 41 -6.02 3.75 0.83
CA SER A 41 -7.42 3.59 0.47
C SER A 41 -7.49 2.79 -0.82
N PHE A 42 -8.48 1.91 -0.93
CA PHE A 42 -8.77 1.24 -2.18
C PHE A 42 -10.18 1.60 -2.66
N SER A 43 -10.35 1.57 -3.98
CA SER A 43 -11.59 1.87 -4.66
C SER A 43 -11.89 0.83 -5.72
N CYS A 44 -13.12 0.34 -5.75
CA CYS A 44 -13.62 -0.56 -6.78
C CYS A 44 -14.34 0.24 -7.87
N ARG A 45 -14.02 -0.08 -9.12
CA ARG A 45 -14.74 0.42 -10.30
C ARG A 45 -15.30 -0.77 -11.05
N VAL A 46 -16.59 -0.71 -11.38
CA VAL A 46 -17.22 -1.77 -12.17
C VAL A 46 -17.47 -1.25 -13.58
N ASN A 47 -16.97 -1.99 -14.56
CA ASN A 47 -17.22 -1.73 -15.96
C ASN A 47 -18.29 -2.72 -16.48
N PRO A 48 -19.52 -2.25 -16.75
CA PRO A 48 -20.62 -3.11 -17.19
C PRO A 48 -20.39 -3.70 -18.58
N HIS A 49 -19.68 -2.98 -19.46
CA HIS A 49 -19.46 -3.40 -20.84
C HIS A 49 -18.45 -4.56 -20.94
N THR A 50 -17.43 -4.54 -20.09
CA THR A 50 -16.38 -5.57 -20.08
C THR A 50 -16.62 -6.65 -19.02
N GLN A 51 -17.60 -6.45 -18.12
CA GLN A 51 -17.87 -7.31 -16.97
C GLN A 51 -16.68 -7.41 -16.01
N ILE A 52 -15.96 -6.31 -15.82
CA ILE A 52 -14.74 -6.26 -14.99
C ILE A 52 -14.96 -5.38 -13.77
N VAL A 53 -14.54 -5.88 -12.60
CA VAL A 53 -14.29 -5.08 -11.40
C VAL A 53 -12.80 -4.77 -11.33
N GLU A 54 -12.46 -3.49 -11.38
CA GLU A 54 -11.10 -2.98 -11.22
C GLU A 54 -10.90 -2.48 -9.80
N TYR A 55 -9.76 -2.82 -9.21
CA TYR A 55 -9.34 -2.38 -7.89
C TYR A 55 -8.21 -1.38 -8.06
N VAL A 56 -8.40 -0.18 -7.53
CA VAL A 56 -7.41 0.90 -7.56
C VAL A 56 -6.99 1.20 -6.13
N LEU A 57 -5.67 1.33 -5.92
CA LEU A 57 -5.06 1.58 -4.62
C LEU A 57 -4.38 2.94 -4.58
N GLU A 58 -4.54 3.62 -3.46
CA GLU A 58 -3.80 4.80 -3.04
C GLU A 58 -3.14 4.51 -1.70
N LEU A 59 -1.91 4.99 -1.51
CA LEU A 59 -1.15 4.78 -0.28
C LEU A 59 -0.15 5.91 -0.05
N GLN A 60 -0.11 6.38 1.19
CA GLN A 60 0.88 7.34 1.66
C GLN A 60 1.50 6.86 2.99
N SER A 61 2.83 6.80 3.05
CA SER A 61 3.54 6.47 4.29
C SER A 61 3.75 7.66 5.21
N ASP A 62 3.96 7.39 6.48
CA ASP A 62 4.58 8.32 7.41
C ASP A 62 5.99 8.72 6.87
N PRO A 63 6.50 9.91 7.26
CA PRO A 63 7.83 10.34 6.88
C PRO A 63 8.92 9.39 7.37
N ILE A 64 9.73 8.90 6.44
CA ILE A 64 10.92 8.10 6.69
C ILE A 64 12.13 9.03 6.67
N SER A 65 12.92 9.03 7.75
CA SER A 65 14.11 9.88 7.84
C SER A 65 15.23 9.26 8.65
N ARG A 66 16.45 9.75 8.40
CA ARG A 66 17.62 9.51 9.24
C ARG A 66 18.30 10.85 9.54
N PRO A 67 18.30 11.30 10.81
CA PRO A 67 19.04 12.50 11.18
C PRO A 67 20.54 12.27 11.01
N TYR A 68 21.27 13.35 10.77
CA TYR A 68 22.73 13.35 10.80
C TYR A 68 23.26 12.85 12.15
N SER A 69 24.33 12.05 12.11
CA SER A 69 24.97 11.53 13.32
C SER A 69 26.47 11.46 13.11
N GLU A 70 27.18 12.30 13.88
CA GLU A 70 28.59 12.10 14.18
C GLU A 70 28.70 11.38 15.52
N HIS A 71 29.16 10.13 15.48
CA HIS A 71 29.72 9.51 16.67
C HIS A 71 31.21 9.30 16.41
N ASN A 72 32.01 10.09 17.12
CA ASN A 72 33.45 9.95 17.19
C ASN A 72 33.76 9.19 18.48
N SER A 73 33.98 7.88 18.37
CA SER A 73 34.61 7.11 19.44
C SER A 73 36.05 6.83 19.03
N PHE A 74 36.96 6.74 19.99
CA PHE A 74 38.41 6.60 19.74
C PHE A 74 38.77 5.36 18.89
N LEU A 75 37.87 4.38 18.75
CA LEU A 75 38.08 3.14 17.99
C LEU A 75 37.19 2.98 16.75
N PHE A 76 36.12 3.78 16.61
CA PHE A 76 35.21 3.72 15.46
C PHE A 76 34.63 5.10 15.16
N SER A 77 34.85 5.59 13.93
CA SER A 77 34.09 6.70 13.35
C SER A 77 32.97 6.12 12.50
N SER A 78 31.73 6.47 12.82
CA SER A 78 30.59 6.12 11.99
C SER A 78 29.82 7.40 11.66
N ALA A 79 30.47 8.24 10.85
CA ALA A 79 29.85 9.41 10.27
C ALA A 79 28.88 8.93 9.18
N TYR A 80 27.61 9.30 9.31
CA TYR A 80 26.62 9.02 8.28
C TYR A 80 25.89 10.29 7.89
N GLU A 81 25.71 10.45 6.59
CA GLU A 81 24.97 11.56 6.02
C GLU A 81 23.48 11.49 6.38
N GLU A 82 22.87 12.67 6.40
CA GLU A 82 21.45 12.82 6.60
C GLU A 82 20.64 12.22 5.44
N ILE A 83 19.53 11.56 5.78
CA ILE A 83 18.49 11.20 4.82
C ILE A 83 17.27 12.07 5.14
N PRO A 84 16.92 13.04 4.27
CA PRO A 84 15.84 13.96 4.53
C PRO A 84 14.50 13.21 4.63
N PRO A 85 13.52 13.74 5.38
CA PRO A 85 12.19 13.16 5.48
C PRO A 85 11.55 12.95 4.11
N GLN A 86 11.16 11.72 3.82
CA GLN A 86 10.52 11.32 2.56
C GLN A 86 9.31 10.43 2.85
N THR A 87 8.25 10.61 2.05
CA THR A 87 7.03 9.81 2.09
C THR A 87 7.00 8.88 0.88
N ILE A 88 6.56 7.63 1.08
CA ILE A 88 6.22 6.72 0.00
C ILE A 88 4.82 7.08 -0.46
N GLU A 89 4.68 7.47 -1.71
CA GLU A 89 3.40 7.89 -2.29
C GLU A 89 3.08 7.05 -3.52
N ILE A 90 1.91 6.39 -3.48
CA ILE A 90 1.37 5.60 -4.57
C ILE A 90 -0.02 6.15 -4.83
N ASN A 91 -0.22 6.72 -6.01
CA ASN A 91 -1.48 7.33 -6.40
C ASN A 91 -2.12 6.50 -7.53
N HIS A 92 -3.40 6.17 -7.38
CA HIS A 92 -4.22 5.54 -8.42
C HIS A 92 -3.60 4.29 -9.06
N PHE A 93 -3.00 3.40 -8.26
CA PHE A 93 -2.34 2.20 -8.77
C PHE A 93 -3.37 1.08 -9.02
N PRO A 94 -3.51 0.57 -10.27
CA PRO A 94 -4.38 -0.56 -10.55
C PRO A 94 -3.77 -1.83 -9.97
N ILE A 95 -4.42 -2.44 -8.97
CA ILE A 95 -3.87 -3.59 -8.26
C ILE A 95 -4.43 -4.92 -8.75
N GLN A 96 -5.69 -4.95 -9.18
CA GLN A 96 -6.32 -6.15 -9.71
C GLN A 96 -7.50 -5.81 -10.63
N ALA A 97 -7.81 -6.72 -11.54
CA ALA A 97 -9.03 -6.72 -12.34
C ALA A 97 -9.65 -8.11 -12.30
N LEU A 98 -10.92 -8.21 -11.93
CA LEU A 98 -11.65 -9.47 -11.81
C LEU A 98 -12.89 -9.45 -12.70
N ARG A 99 -13.11 -10.55 -13.45
CA ARG A 99 -14.33 -10.71 -14.23
C ARG A 99 -15.44 -11.22 -13.32
N TYR A 100 -16.60 -10.57 -13.35
CA TYR A 100 -17.77 -11.02 -12.58
C TYR A 100 -18.75 -11.79 -13.51
N PRO A 101 -19.27 -12.96 -13.07
CA PRO A 101 -20.21 -13.72 -13.87
C PRO A 101 -21.63 -13.13 -13.81
N LEU A 102 -22.40 -13.37 -14.86
CA LEU A 102 -23.82 -13.00 -14.97
C LEU A 102 -24.66 -14.27 -15.16
N PRO A 103 -25.86 -14.38 -14.55
CA PRO A 103 -26.47 -13.42 -13.62
C PRO A 103 -25.78 -13.38 -12.23
N ILE A 104 -25.93 -12.26 -11.50
CA ILE A 104 -25.35 -12.08 -10.16
C ILE A 104 -26.24 -12.75 -9.11
N GLU A 105 -26.10 -14.08 -9.02
CA GLU A 105 -26.84 -14.93 -8.08
C GLU A 105 -26.03 -15.31 -6.84
N TYR A 106 -24.74 -15.01 -6.85
CA TYR A 106 -23.80 -15.31 -5.77
C TYR A 106 -23.70 -14.14 -4.77
N ASP A 107 -23.00 -14.37 -3.66
CA ASP A 107 -22.67 -13.31 -2.73
C ASP A 107 -21.60 -12.37 -3.32
N TRP A 108 -22.09 -11.32 -3.97
CA TRP A 108 -21.27 -10.33 -4.62
C TRP A 108 -20.45 -9.49 -3.63
N GLN A 109 -20.85 -9.36 -2.35
CA GLN A 109 -20.07 -8.65 -1.35
C GLN A 109 -18.82 -9.44 -1.01
N SER A 110 -18.99 -10.74 -0.72
CA SER A 110 -17.89 -11.65 -0.47
C SER A 110 -16.91 -11.71 -1.65
N PHE A 111 -17.40 -11.68 -2.89
CA PHE A 111 -16.56 -11.61 -4.10
C PHE A 111 -15.66 -10.35 -4.15
N ILE A 112 -16.21 -9.18 -3.79
CA ILE A 112 -15.43 -7.93 -3.78
C ILE A 112 -14.41 -7.96 -2.64
N MET A 113 -14.82 -8.40 -1.47
CA MET A 113 -13.96 -8.46 -0.28
C MET A 113 -12.80 -9.44 -0.49
N SER A 114 -13.08 -10.65 -1.01
CA SER A 114 -12.03 -11.64 -1.29
C SER A 114 -11.05 -11.14 -2.35
N GLY A 115 -11.55 -10.48 -3.40
CA GLY A 115 -10.69 -9.85 -4.40
C GLY A 115 -9.77 -8.78 -3.79
N ALA A 116 -10.30 -7.91 -2.93
CA ALA A 116 -9.49 -6.92 -2.25
C ALA A 116 -8.45 -7.55 -1.30
N GLU A 117 -8.78 -8.61 -0.59
CA GLU A 117 -7.86 -9.33 0.31
C GLU A 117 -6.73 -10.04 -0.47
N ASP A 118 -7.07 -10.64 -1.61
CA ASP A 118 -6.09 -11.24 -2.51
C ASP A 118 -5.17 -10.19 -3.14
N ALA A 119 -5.70 -9.00 -3.45
CA ALA A 119 -4.94 -7.91 -4.02
C ALA A 119 -4.08 -7.17 -2.99
N ILE A 120 -4.61 -6.91 -1.80
CA ILE A 120 -4.04 -6.03 -0.77
C ILE A 120 -3.57 -6.90 0.40
N ASN A 121 -2.40 -7.52 0.22
CA ASN A 121 -1.78 -8.37 1.24
C ASN A 121 -0.30 -8.02 1.42
N VAL A 122 0.32 -8.66 2.42
CA VAL A 122 1.72 -8.40 2.77
C VAL A 122 2.66 -8.59 1.57
N GLN A 123 2.42 -9.61 0.73
CA GLN A 123 3.30 -9.94 -0.38
C GLN A 123 3.20 -8.91 -1.51
N THR A 124 1.97 -8.54 -1.90
CA THR A 124 1.74 -7.58 -2.99
C THR A 124 2.23 -6.18 -2.61
N ILE A 125 1.93 -5.72 -1.40
CA ILE A 125 2.42 -4.43 -0.88
C ILE A 125 3.95 -4.45 -0.75
N GLN A 126 4.55 -5.56 -0.31
CA GLN A 126 6.01 -5.70 -0.25
C GLN A 126 6.65 -5.56 -1.64
N GLN A 127 6.03 -6.12 -2.69
CA GLN A 127 6.51 -5.95 -4.07
C GLN A 127 6.38 -4.51 -4.55
N LEU A 128 5.31 -3.80 -4.17
CA LEU A 128 5.15 -2.38 -4.47
C LEU A 128 6.23 -1.54 -3.81
N PHE A 129 6.49 -1.76 -2.52
CA PHE A 129 7.49 -1.01 -1.76
C PHE A 129 8.92 -1.26 -2.26
N LYS A 130 9.21 -2.44 -2.81
CA LYS A 130 10.52 -2.73 -3.43
C LYS A 130 10.85 -1.84 -4.64
N LYS A 131 9.85 -1.29 -5.32
CA LYS A 131 10.05 -0.35 -6.43
C LYS A 131 10.48 1.03 -5.94
N TRP A 132 10.21 1.35 -4.67
CA TRP A 132 10.58 2.62 -4.08
C TRP A 132 12.07 2.68 -3.76
N ARG A 133 12.69 3.84 -4.01
CA ARG A 133 14.10 4.09 -3.72
C ARG A 133 14.21 5.35 -2.87
N LEU A 134 14.96 5.26 -1.78
CA LEU A 134 15.23 6.38 -0.89
C LEU A 134 16.34 7.25 -1.46
N LYS A 135 16.27 8.55 -1.23
CA LYS A 135 17.29 9.50 -1.68
C LYS A 135 17.98 10.16 -0.48
N GLY A 136 19.31 10.33 -0.55
CA GLY A 136 20.08 11.10 0.42
C GLY A 136 19.92 12.61 0.23
N ALA A 137 20.54 13.40 1.11
CA ALA A 137 20.51 14.86 1.00
C ALA A 137 21.07 15.38 -0.35
N GLY A 138 22.07 14.71 -0.92
CA GLY A 138 22.64 15.01 -2.24
C GLY A 138 21.85 14.46 -3.43
N GLY A 139 20.70 13.81 -3.21
CA GLY A 139 19.92 13.15 -4.27
C GLY A 139 20.42 11.77 -4.68
N GLU A 140 21.51 11.29 -4.07
CA GLU A 140 22.05 9.94 -4.27
C GLU A 140 21.06 8.87 -3.79
N LEU A 141 21.02 7.73 -4.48
CA LEU A 141 20.18 6.61 -4.07
C LEU A 141 20.77 5.93 -2.83
N VAL A 142 19.95 5.81 -1.79
CA VAL A 142 20.33 5.13 -0.55
C VAL A 142 19.65 3.77 -0.49
N ASP A 143 20.44 2.74 -0.23
CA ASP A 143 19.91 1.41 0.07
C ASP A 143 19.24 1.41 1.45
N GLY A 144 17.92 1.23 1.43
CA GLY A 144 17.10 0.96 2.60
C GLY A 144 16.37 -0.36 2.44
N LYS A 145 16.32 -1.16 3.52
CA LYS A 145 15.46 -2.35 3.56
C LYS A 145 14.11 -1.93 4.11
N LEU A 146 13.08 -2.02 3.28
CA LEU A 146 11.67 -1.87 3.66
C LEU A 146 11.05 -3.25 3.81
N LYS A 147 10.44 -3.54 4.96
CA LYS A 147 9.79 -4.81 5.24
C LYS A 147 8.36 -4.58 5.72
N ILE A 148 7.37 -5.11 5.00
CA ILE A 148 5.97 -5.08 5.41
C ILE A 148 5.76 -6.13 6.50
N GLU A 149 5.17 -5.73 7.61
CA GLU A 149 4.85 -6.61 8.74
C GLU A 149 3.39 -7.03 8.71
N GLN A 150 2.50 -6.08 8.42
CA GLN A 150 1.07 -6.30 8.50
C GLN A 150 0.32 -5.38 7.54
N VAL A 151 -0.77 -5.90 7.00
CA VAL A 151 -1.78 -5.14 6.25
C VAL A 151 -3.13 -5.36 6.93
N LEU A 152 -3.84 -4.28 7.22
CA LEU A 152 -5.11 -4.27 7.95
C LEU A 152 -6.16 -3.57 7.09
N LEU A 153 -7.03 -4.34 6.45
CA LEU A 153 -8.20 -3.83 5.74
C LEU A 153 -9.28 -3.44 6.76
N GLN A 154 -9.78 -2.21 6.68
CA GLN A 154 -10.82 -1.71 7.59
C GLN A 154 -12.18 -1.77 6.90
N TRP A 155 -12.77 -2.95 6.90
CA TRP A 155 -14.13 -3.16 6.45
C TRP A 155 -15.11 -2.39 7.37
N HIS A 156 -15.65 -1.28 6.88
CA HIS A 156 -16.78 -0.62 7.53
C HIS A 156 -18.05 -1.31 7.03
N LEU A 157 -18.51 -2.32 7.77
CA LEU A 157 -19.80 -2.97 7.55
C LEU A 157 -20.92 -2.19 8.25
#